data_AF-A0ABD1DW71-F1
#
_entry.id   AF-A0ABD1DW71-F1
#
_cell.length_a   1.000
_cell.length_b   1.000
_cell.length_c   1.000
_cell.angle_alpha   90.00
_cell.angle_beta   90.00
_cell.angle_gamma   90.00
#
_symmetry.space_group_name_H-M   'P 1'
#
loop_
_entity.id
_entity.type
_entity.pdbx_description
1 polymer ?
#
loop_
_entity_poly.entity_id
_entity_poly.type
_entity_poly.pdbx_seq_one_letter_code
_entity_poly.pdbx_strand_id
1 'polypeptide(L)'
;MKFYALTLLVTMSVVMSFVVVVAGQSAAEVPPPAVRENDEVQRTYLGVNVYKTEWSCARQGGLCVHRADCQSPTTKSGLCPESAHRGVECCYEVRPAKDLRCRQYLGQCVDGCYPILQMPAKDCEAGTVLMPSQLSLPCNEYQGECMKHCNALGLRRPANDCQEGEHCCVLTF
;
A
#
# COMPACT_ATOMS: atom_id res chain seq x y z
N MET A 1 -26.42 61.62 -9.41
CA MET A 1 -26.06 60.50 -10.32
C MET A 1 -24.59 60.02 -10.19
N LYS A 2 -23.63 60.83 -9.70
CA LYS A 2 -22.21 60.41 -9.57
C LYS A 2 -21.92 59.33 -8.51
N PHE A 3 -22.74 59.20 -7.46
CA PHE A 3 -22.52 58.23 -6.39
C PHE A 3 -22.82 56.77 -6.79
N TYR A 4 -23.79 56.54 -7.68
CA TYR A 4 -24.16 55.19 -8.14
C TYR A 4 -23.10 54.57 -9.08
N ALA A 5 -22.42 55.40 -9.86
CA ALA A 5 -21.33 54.95 -10.73
C ALA A 5 -20.10 54.50 -9.93
N LEU A 6 -19.80 55.19 -8.82
CA LEU A 6 -18.67 54.84 -7.95
C LEU A 6 -18.93 53.53 -7.19
N THR A 7 -20.15 53.33 -6.67
CA THR A 7 -20.50 52.09 -5.98
C THR A 7 -20.53 50.87 -6.91
N LEU A 8 -21.01 51.02 -8.15
CA LEU A 8 -20.96 49.95 -9.16
C LEU A 8 -19.54 49.58 -9.57
N LEU A 9 -18.63 50.56 -9.70
CA LEU A 9 -17.23 50.27 -10.03
C LEU A 9 -16.50 49.52 -8.90
N VAL A 10 -16.78 49.88 -7.64
CA VAL A 10 -16.19 49.20 -6.48
C VAL A 10 -16.72 47.78 -6.35
N THR A 11 -18.02 47.54 -6.54
CA THR A 11 -18.59 46.17 -6.47
C THR A 11 -18.07 45.29 -7.60
N MET A 12 -17.96 45.80 -8.84
CA MET A 12 -17.38 45.05 -9.95
C MET A 12 -15.90 44.69 -9.71
N SER A 13 -15.13 45.60 -9.11
CA SER A 13 -13.71 45.36 -8.79
C SER A 13 -13.55 44.27 -7.70
N VAL A 14 -14.40 44.29 -6.69
CA VAL A 14 -14.42 43.26 -5.63
C VAL A 14 -14.84 41.91 -6.20
N VAL A 15 -15.89 41.85 -7.03
CA VAL A 15 -16.36 40.59 -7.65
C VAL A 15 -15.28 40.00 -8.57
N MET A 16 -14.61 40.81 -9.39
CA MET A 16 -13.51 40.33 -10.24
C MET A 16 -12.34 39.79 -9.42
N SER A 17 -12.00 40.42 -8.29
CA SER A 17 -10.94 39.95 -7.41
C SER A 17 -11.27 38.59 -6.78
N PHE A 18 -12.53 38.36 -6.37
CA PHE A 18 -12.97 37.07 -5.85
C PHE A 18 -12.94 35.96 -6.92
N VAL A 19 -13.30 36.27 -8.18
CA VAL A 19 -13.27 35.29 -9.29
C VAL A 19 -11.85 34.83 -9.61
N VAL A 20 -10.86 35.72 -9.54
CA VAL A 20 -9.43 35.37 -9.76
C VAL A 20 -8.91 34.44 -8.66
N VAL A 21 -9.35 34.62 -7.40
CA VAL A 21 -8.92 33.78 -6.28
C VAL A 21 -9.48 32.35 -6.37
N VAL A 22 -10.72 32.17 -6.84
CA VAL A 22 -11.30 30.82 -7.02
C VAL A 22 -10.79 30.11 -8.27
N ALA A 23 -10.38 30.84 -9.32
CA ALA A 23 -9.78 30.24 -10.52
C ALA A 23 -8.30 29.83 -10.32
N GLY A 24 -7.65 30.31 -9.25
CA GLY A 24 -6.23 30.06 -8.95
C GLY A 24 -5.93 28.78 -8.16
N GLN A 25 -6.94 28.02 -7.74
CA GLN A 25 -6.73 26.73 -7.07
C GLN A 25 -6.62 25.61 -8.12
N SER A 26 -5.56 25.64 -8.92
CA SER A 26 -5.08 24.40 -9.51
C SER A 26 -4.52 23.57 -8.37
N ALA A 27 -5.31 22.61 -7.88
CA ALA A 27 -4.80 21.50 -7.10
C ALA A 27 -3.57 20.98 -7.85
N ALA A 28 -2.40 21.10 -7.23
CA ALA A 28 -1.25 20.35 -7.68
C ALA A 28 -1.60 18.88 -7.43
N GLU A 29 -2.25 18.26 -8.41
CA GLU A 29 -2.30 16.81 -8.53
C GLU A 29 -0.84 16.38 -8.54
N VAL A 30 -0.40 15.87 -7.39
CA VAL A 30 0.88 15.18 -7.29
C VAL A 30 0.83 14.12 -8.39
N PRO A 31 1.65 14.22 -9.45
CA PRO A 31 1.63 13.22 -10.49
C PRO A 31 1.97 11.89 -9.81
N PRO A 32 1.18 10.82 -10.04
CA PRO A 32 1.56 9.51 -9.57
C PRO A 32 3.00 9.24 -10.03
N PRO A 33 3.84 8.62 -9.19
CA PRO A 33 5.24 8.40 -9.52
C PRO A 33 5.32 7.77 -10.90
N ALA A 34 6.06 8.43 -11.81
CA ALA A 34 6.23 8.00 -13.19
C ALA A 34 6.91 6.63 -13.20
N VAL A 35 6.11 5.57 -13.15
CA VAL A 35 6.55 4.22 -13.49
C VAL A 35 6.72 4.24 -14.99
N ARG A 36 7.91 3.85 -15.47
CA ARG A 36 8.14 3.62 -16.89
C ARG A 36 7.15 2.53 -17.32
N GLU A 37 6.10 2.94 -18.01
CA GLU A 37 5.06 2.09 -18.57
C GLU A 37 5.73 1.17 -19.60
N ASN A 38 6.04 -0.06 -19.16
CA ASN A 38 6.10 -1.19 -20.05
C ASN A 38 4.64 -1.66 -20.11
N ASP A 39 3.96 -1.52 -21.24
CA ASP A 39 2.49 -1.55 -21.41
C ASP A 39 1.74 -2.72 -20.73
N GLU A 40 2.45 -3.75 -20.26
CA GLU A 40 1.88 -4.92 -19.56
C GLU A 40 2.11 -4.95 -18.04
N VAL A 41 3.06 -4.18 -17.50
CA VAL A 41 3.31 -4.09 -16.05
C VAL A 41 2.36 -3.08 -15.46
N GLN A 42 1.25 -3.57 -14.92
CA GLN A 42 0.18 -2.75 -14.39
C GLN A 42 0.58 -2.03 -13.09
N ARG A 43 1.36 -2.69 -12.23
CA ARG A 43 1.87 -2.11 -10.98
C ARG A 43 3.05 -2.90 -10.42
N THR A 44 3.77 -2.30 -9.49
CA THR A 44 4.76 -3.01 -8.66
C THR A 44 4.16 -3.26 -7.27
N TYR A 45 4.22 -4.50 -6.79
CA TYR A 45 3.78 -4.87 -5.44
C TYR A 45 4.93 -5.58 -4.71
N LEU A 46 5.34 -5.05 -3.56
CA LEU A 46 6.49 -5.57 -2.79
C LEU A 46 7.74 -5.74 -3.68
N GLY A 47 8.02 -4.75 -4.54
CA GLY A 47 9.14 -4.78 -5.49
C GLY A 47 9.01 -5.74 -6.66
N VAL A 48 7.92 -6.51 -6.73
CA VAL A 48 7.65 -7.47 -7.80
C VAL A 48 6.77 -6.81 -8.85
N ASN A 49 7.10 -7.03 -10.12
CA ASN A 49 6.26 -6.57 -11.23
C ASN A 49 4.99 -7.42 -11.30
N VAL A 50 3.85 -6.76 -11.10
CA VAL A 50 2.53 -7.35 -11.25
C VAL A 50 2.03 -6.99 -12.64
N TYR A 51 1.83 -8.03 -13.44
CA TYR A 51 1.28 -7.93 -14.79
C TYR A 51 -0.22 -7.75 -14.74
N LYS A 52 -0.81 -7.36 -15.87
CA LYS A 52 -2.26 -7.29 -16.04
C LYS A 52 -2.93 -8.54 -15.50
N THR A 53 -3.72 -8.37 -14.45
CA THR A 53 -4.34 -9.49 -13.75
C THR A 53 -5.57 -9.93 -14.53
N GLU A 54 -5.49 -11.11 -15.12
CA GLU A 54 -6.56 -11.68 -15.92
C GLU A 54 -7.68 -12.27 -15.06
N TRP A 55 -8.89 -12.31 -15.61
CA TRP A 55 -10.08 -12.70 -14.86
C TRP A 55 -10.01 -14.12 -14.28
N SER A 56 -9.37 -15.05 -14.99
CA SER A 56 -9.08 -16.41 -14.52
C SER A 56 -8.23 -16.44 -13.26
N CYS A 57 -7.24 -15.55 -13.14
CA CYS A 57 -6.40 -15.43 -11.95
C CYS A 57 -7.11 -14.64 -10.84
N ALA A 58 -7.75 -13.52 -11.19
CA ALA A 58 -8.51 -12.68 -10.26
C ALA A 58 -9.64 -13.44 -9.57
N ARG A 59 -10.34 -14.33 -10.30
CA ARG A 59 -11.39 -15.22 -9.74
C ARG A 59 -10.85 -16.15 -8.66
N GLN A 60 -9.58 -16.53 -8.73
CA GLN A 60 -8.94 -17.32 -7.68
C GLN A 60 -8.41 -16.45 -6.53
N GLY A 61 -8.39 -15.13 -6.68
CA GLY A 61 -7.81 -14.20 -5.70
C GLY A 61 -6.28 -14.09 -5.80
N GLY A 62 -5.69 -14.47 -6.94
CA GLY A 62 -4.25 -14.36 -7.18
C GLY A 62 -3.85 -13.12 -7.96
N LEU A 63 -2.54 -12.95 -8.11
CA LEU A 63 -1.89 -11.91 -8.92
C LEU A 63 -1.07 -12.55 -10.03
N CYS A 64 -1.06 -11.96 -11.22
CA CYS A 64 -0.19 -12.37 -12.32
C CYS A 64 1.22 -11.81 -12.10
N VAL A 65 2.18 -12.69 -11.75
CA VAL A 65 3.58 -12.32 -11.51
C VAL A 65 4.52 -13.30 -12.20
N HIS A 66 5.79 -12.92 -12.37
CA HIS A 66 6.80 -13.83 -12.90
C HIS A 66 6.97 -15.05 -11.96
N ARG A 67 7.08 -16.26 -12.52
CA ARG A 67 7.14 -17.51 -11.74
C ARG A 67 8.30 -17.53 -10.72
N ALA A 68 9.40 -16.83 -11.00
CA ALA A 68 10.53 -16.72 -10.07
C ALA A 68 10.21 -15.93 -8.78
N ASP A 69 9.32 -14.94 -8.90
CA ASP A 69 8.88 -14.06 -7.81
C ASP A 69 7.65 -14.61 -7.08
N CYS A 70 7.15 -15.77 -7.49
CA CYS A 70 6.02 -16.42 -6.85
C CYS A 70 6.48 -17.25 -5.64
N GLN A 71 5.88 -17.01 -4.47
CA GLN A 71 6.09 -17.81 -3.26
C GLN A 71 5.16 -19.01 -3.26
N SER A 72 3.87 -18.76 -3.50
CA SER A 72 2.78 -19.73 -3.38
C SER A 72 1.99 -19.78 -4.70
N PRO A 73 2.34 -20.69 -5.63
CA PRO A 73 1.65 -20.79 -6.92
C PRO A 73 0.24 -21.33 -6.74
N THR A 74 -0.66 -20.94 -7.63
CA THR A 74 -2.03 -21.47 -7.66
C THR A 74 -2.06 -22.93 -8.12
N THR A 75 -3.09 -23.68 -7.72
CA THR A 75 -3.26 -25.10 -8.08
C THR A 75 -3.44 -25.33 -9.58
N LYS A 76 -3.90 -24.31 -10.32
CA LYS A 76 -4.10 -24.35 -11.76
C LYS A 76 -3.09 -23.43 -12.45
N SER A 77 -2.28 -23.99 -13.34
CA SER A 77 -1.36 -23.24 -14.19
C SER A 77 -2.09 -22.57 -15.37
N GLY A 78 -1.43 -21.60 -16.00
CA GLY A 78 -1.92 -20.98 -17.25
C GLY A 78 -3.10 -20.03 -17.08
N LEU A 79 -3.31 -19.48 -15.88
CA LEU A 79 -4.40 -18.53 -15.61
C LEU A 79 -4.10 -17.09 -16.08
N CYS A 80 -2.87 -16.81 -16.53
CA CYS A 80 -2.45 -15.54 -17.12
C CYS A 80 -1.91 -15.76 -18.55
N PRO A 81 -2.75 -16.21 -19.52
CA PRO A 81 -2.33 -16.52 -20.88
C PRO A 81 -1.73 -15.34 -21.66
N GLU A 82 -2.17 -14.10 -21.46
CA GLU A 82 -1.62 -12.93 -22.15
C GLU A 82 -0.12 -12.76 -21.83
N SER A 83 0.24 -12.89 -20.55
CA SER A 83 1.61 -12.73 -20.07
C SER A 83 2.41 -14.05 -19.98
N ALA A 84 1.81 -15.19 -20.36
CA ALA A 84 2.43 -16.51 -20.24
C ALA A 84 3.76 -16.62 -21.00
N HIS A 85 3.89 -15.91 -22.13
CA HIS A 85 5.10 -15.86 -22.95
C HIS A 85 6.33 -15.31 -22.21
N ARG A 86 6.13 -14.59 -21.10
CA ARG A 86 7.21 -14.04 -20.25
C ARG A 86 7.48 -14.89 -19.01
N GLY A 87 6.88 -16.08 -18.89
CA GLY A 87 7.00 -16.92 -17.69
C GLY A 87 6.17 -16.40 -16.52
N VAL A 88 5.09 -15.67 -16.80
CA VAL A 88 4.13 -15.18 -15.79
C VAL A 88 3.12 -16.25 -15.45
N GLU A 89 2.79 -16.36 -14.17
CA GLU A 89 1.79 -17.28 -13.66
C GLU A 89 0.95 -16.60 -12.57
N CYS A 90 -0.20 -17.19 -12.27
CA CYS A 90 -1.04 -16.73 -11.19
C CYS A 90 -0.51 -17.24 -9.84
N CYS A 91 -0.29 -16.30 -8.93
CA CYS A 91 0.31 -16.54 -7.64
C CYS A 91 -0.54 -15.96 -6.51
N TYR A 92 -0.66 -16.68 -5.40
CA TYR A 92 -1.35 -16.18 -4.21
C TYR A 92 -0.49 -15.21 -3.41
N GLU A 93 0.79 -15.56 -3.25
CA GLU A 93 1.74 -14.80 -2.43
C GLU A 93 3.02 -14.59 -3.21
N VAL A 94 3.48 -13.34 -3.28
CA VAL A 94 4.72 -12.98 -3.98
C VAL A 94 5.87 -12.97 -2.99
N ARG A 95 7.06 -13.41 -3.44
CA ARG A 95 8.30 -13.21 -2.68
C ARG A 95 8.72 -11.75 -2.84
N PRO A 96 8.87 -10.99 -1.75
CA PRO A 96 9.39 -9.63 -1.84
C PRO A 96 10.75 -9.60 -2.54
N ALA A 97 11.01 -8.57 -3.33
CA ALA A 97 12.31 -8.41 -3.98
C ALA A 97 13.43 -8.26 -2.93
N LYS A 98 14.55 -8.94 -3.19
CA LYS A 98 15.79 -8.77 -2.40
C LYS A 98 16.26 -7.34 -2.64
N ASP A 99 16.57 -6.58 -1.58
CA ASP A 99 17.00 -5.18 -1.61
C ASP A 99 15.94 -4.07 -1.70
N LEU A 100 14.68 -4.35 -1.34
CA LEU A 100 13.70 -3.28 -1.20
C LEU A 100 14.05 -2.27 -0.10
N ARG A 101 13.74 -1.00 -0.39
CA ARG A 101 13.81 0.12 0.56
C ARG A 101 12.48 0.30 1.28
N CYS A 102 12.51 0.90 2.46
CA CYS A 102 11.39 1.15 3.37
C CYS A 102 10.22 1.83 2.65
N ARG A 103 10.51 2.88 1.87
CA ARG A 103 9.50 3.58 1.07
C ARG A 103 8.80 2.69 0.05
N GLN A 104 9.49 1.70 -0.52
CA GLN A 104 8.93 0.82 -1.56
C GLN A 104 7.96 -0.21 -0.98
N TYR A 105 8.06 -0.48 0.32
CA TYR A 105 7.08 -1.27 1.07
C TYR A 105 5.93 -0.43 1.62
N LEU A 106 5.89 0.87 1.32
CA LEU A 106 4.98 1.82 1.96
C LEU A 106 5.03 1.67 3.49
N GLY A 107 6.19 1.35 4.04
CA GLY A 107 6.41 1.06 5.45
C GLY A 107 7.17 2.16 6.14
N GLN A 108 7.37 1.97 7.44
CA GLN A 108 8.20 2.81 8.29
C GLN A 108 9.26 1.94 8.97
N CYS A 109 10.46 2.48 9.13
CA CYS A 109 11.49 1.86 9.97
C CYS A 109 11.11 2.13 11.42
N VAL A 110 11.02 1.06 12.21
CA VAL A 110 10.67 1.11 13.64
C VAL A 110 11.72 0.36 14.44
N ASP A 111 11.92 0.72 15.70
CA ASP A 111 12.93 0.14 16.61
C ASP A 111 12.67 -1.35 16.94
N GLY A 112 11.54 -1.89 16.51
CA GLY A 112 11.18 -3.29 16.66
C GLY A 112 9.77 -3.55 16.19
N CYS A 113 9.53 -4.73 15.63
CA CYS A 113 8.21 -5.19 15.26
C CYS A 113 8.14 -6.71 15.47
N TYR A 114 6.94 -7.28 15.50
CA TYR A 114 6.79 -8.72 15.60
C TYR A 114 7.57 -9.44 14.47
N PRO A 115 8.35 -10.52 14.72
CA PRO A 115 9.23 -11.11 13.71
C PRO A 115 8.57 -11.46 12.36
N ILE A 116 7.27 -11.79 12.37
CA ILE A 116 6.52 -12.10 11.14
C ILE A 116 6.22 -10.86 10.27
N LEU A 117 6.28 -9.67 10.88
CA LEU A 117 6.05 -8.37 10.25
C LEU A 117 7.35 -7.69 9.84
N GLN A 118 8.48 -8.17 10.36
CA GLN A 118 9.79 -7.66 10.01
C GLN A 118 10.07 -8.02 8.56
N MET A 119 10.12 -7.02 7.70
CA MET A 119 10.61 -7.21 6.34
C MET A 119 12.06 -6.74 6.24
N PRO A 120 12.90 -7.43 5.44
CA PRO A 120 14.25 -6.98 5.20
C PRO A 120 14.21 -5.72 4.34
N ALA A 121 14.44 -4.56 4.95
CA ALA A 121 14.71 -3.32 4.23
C ALA A 121 16.17 -2.94 4.39
N LYS A 122 16.77 -2.48 3.29
CA LYS A 122 18.19 -2.14 3.23
C LYS A 122 18.53 -0.76 3.80
N ASP A 123 17.54 0.12 3.88
CA ASP A 123 17.67 1.53 4.24
C ASP A 123 17.23 1.84 5.68
N CYS A 124 16.77 0.84 6.43
CA CYS A 124 16.53 0.99 7.86
C CYS A 124 17.88 0.98 8.61
N GLU A 125 18.03 1.87 9.59
CA GLU A 125 19.23 1.95 10.43
C GLU A 125 19.47 0.64 11.17
N ALA A 126 20.73 0.33 11.49
CA ALA A 126 21.08 -0.88 12.21
C ALA A 126 20.35 -0.93 13.57
N GLY A 127 19.47 -1.92 13.74
CA GLY A 127 18.60 -2.07 14.91
C GLY A 127 17.13 -1.74 14.64
N THR A 128 16.81 -1.09 13.53
CA THR A 128 15.43 -0.84 13.09
C THR A 128 15.00 -1.85 12.04
N VAL A 129 13.73 -2.25 12.09
CA VAL A 129 13.11 -3.18 11.14
C VAL A 129 12.03 -2.47 10.36
N LEU A 130 11.86 -2.88 9.10
CA LEU A 130 10.79 -2.35 8.31
C LEU A 130 9.46 -2.99 8.73
N MET A 131 8.50 -2.13 9.03
CA MET A 131 7.11 -2.52 9.21
C MET A 131 6.25 -1.91 8.08
N PRO A 132 5.50 -2.73 7.31
CA PRO A 132 4.58 -2.21 6.29
C PRO A 132 3.40 -1.51 6.95
N SER A 133 3.05 -0.30 6.48
CA SER A 133 1.98 0.52 7.10
C SER A 133 0.58 -0.09 6.98
N GLN A 134 0.39 -1.11 6.13
CA GLN A 134 -0.88 -1.83 6.05
C GLN A 134 -1.08 -2.86 7.18
N LEU A 135 0.00 -3.19 7.91
CA LEU A 135 -0.02 -4.11 9.05
C LEU A 135 0.20 -3.37 10.39
N SER A 136 0.15 -2.04 10.39
CA SER A 136 0.37 -1.17 11.55
C SER A 136 -0.93 -0.89 12.33
N LEU A 137 -1.81 -1.88 12.45
CA LEU A 137 -3.00 -1.73 13.27
C LEU A 137 -2.64 -2.04 14.73
N PRO A 138 -2.99 -1.18 15.69
CA PRO A 138 -2.86 -1.51 17.10
C PRO A 138 -3.74 -2.72 17.42
N CYS A 139 -3.37 -3.50 18.43
CA CYS A 139 -4.03 -4.76 18.75
C CYS A 139 -5.53 -4.57 19.03
N ASN A 140 -5.90 -3.42 19.59
CA ASN A 140 -7.28 -3.04 19.86
C ASN A 140 -8.15 -2.96 18.57
N GLU A 141 -7.59 -2.60 17.42
CA GLU A 141 -8.33 -2.59 16.14
C GLU A 141 -8.72 -4.01 15.70
N TYR A 142 -7.95 -5.02 16.10
CA TYR A 142 -8.29 -6.42 15.91
C TYR A 142 -9.27 -6.96 16.97
N GLN A 143 -9.76 -6.11 17.89
CA GLN A 143 -10.52 -6.53 19.07
C GLN A 143 -9.75 -7.59 19.89
N GLY A 144 -8.42 -7.42 19.93
CA GLY A 144 -7.53 -8.32 20.64
C GLY A 144 -6.88 -7.65 21.83
N GLU A 145 -6.22 -8.48 22.63
CA GLU A 145 -5.35 -8.02 23.72
C GLU A 145 -3.92 -8.54 23.51
N CYS A 146 -2.94 -7.72 23.90
CA CYS A 146 -1.54 -8.12 23.92
C CYS A 146 -1.30 -9.07 25.09
N MET A 147 -0.90 -10.31 24.79
CA MET A 147 -0.60 -11.32 25.80
C MET A 147 0.52 -12.25 25.33
N LYS A 148 1.23 -12.87 26.28
CA LYS A 148 2.38 -13.75 25.96
C LYS A 148 2.00 -15.04 25.22
N HIS A 149 0.76 -15.49 25.34
CA HIS A 149 0.29 -16.72 24.71
C HIS A 149 -1.17 -16.60 24.30
N CYS A 150 -1.47 -16.86 23.02
CA CYS A 150 -2.85 -16.97 22.55
C CYS A 150 -3.37 -18.39 22.78
N ASN A 151 -4.67 -18.53 23.02
CA ASN A 151 -5.32 -19.84 23.18
C ASN A 151 -5.23 -20.71 21.91
N ALA A 152 -5.14 -20.09 20.74
CA ALA A 152 -4.87 -20.77 19.48
C ALA A 152 -3.99 -19.89 18.56
N LEU A 153 -3.14 -20.53 17.75
CA LEU A 153 -2.28 -19.83 16.78
C LEU A 153 -3.09 -19.04 15.74
N GLY A 154 -4.32 -19.47 15.41
CA GLY A 154 -5.20 -18.77 14.47
C GLY A 154 -5.80 -17.45 14.99
N LEU A 155 -5.77 -17.23 16.31
CA LEU A 155 -6.24 -15.99 16.96
C LEU A 155 -5.18 -14.90 17.00
N ARG A 156 -3.96 -15.23 16.60
CA ARG A 156 -2.82 -14.31 16.62
C ARG A 156 -2.96 -13.31 15.48
N ARG A 157 -2.77 -12.03 15.78
CA ARG A 157 -2.74 -10.97 14.79
C ARG A 157 -1.42 -10.20 14.83
N PRO A 158 -0.97 -9.72 13.67
CA PRO A 158 0.14 -8.80 13.60
C PRO A 158 -0.28 -7.42 14.12
N ALA A 159 0.20 -7.05 15.32
CA ALA A 159 0.00 -5.72 15.89
C ALA A 159 1.35 -5.06 16.22
N ASN A 160 1.36 -3.73 16.26
CA ASN A 160 2.56 -2.90 16.42
C ASN A 160 2.73 -2.31 17.83
N ASP A 161 1.74 -2.47 18.70
CA ASP A 161 1.64 -1.90 20.05
C ASP A 161 1.93 -2.91 21.17
N CYS A 162 2.09 -4.19 20.84
CA CYS A 162 2.45 -5.22 21.83
C CYS A 162 3.95 -5.23 22.15
N GLN A 163 4.31 -5.50 23.40
CA GLN A 163 5.70 -5.54 23.85
C GLN A 163 6.47 -6.76 23.33
N GLU A 164 7.80 -6.74 23.48
CA GLU A 164 8.67 -7.83 23.07
C GLU A 164 8.31 -9.15 23.81
N GLY A 165 7.97 -10.19 23.05
CA GLY A 165 7.50 -11.47 23.59
C GLY A 165 5.98 -11.56 23.81
N GLU A 166 5.23 -10.49 23.53
CA GLU A 166 3.77 -10.49 23.52
C GLU A 166 3.21 -10.60 22.11
N HIS A 167 1.96 -11.03 22.03
CA HIS A 167 1.25 -11.31 20.80
C HIS A 167 -0.14 -10.71 20.90
N CYS A 168 -0.60 -10.08 19.83
CA CYS A 168 -2.00 -9.66 19.78
C CYS A 168 -2.87 -10.90 19.57
N CYS A 169 -3.76 -11.17 20.53
CA CYS A 169 -4.66 -12.31 20.50
C CYS A 169 -6.10 -11.80 20.41
N VAL A 170 -6.78 -12.12 19.32
CA VAL A 170 -8.19 -11.75 19.11
C VAL A 170 -9.07 -12.52 20.09
N LEU A 171 -9.92 -11.80 20.81
CA LEU A 171 -10.89 -12.39 21.72
C LEU A 171 -12.15 -12.75 20.93
N THR A 172 -12.24 -14.02 20.52
CA THR A 172 -13.51 -14.56 19.99
C THR A 172 -14.41 -14.89 21.16
N PHE A 173 -15.50 -14.15 21.33
CA PHE A 173 -16.59 -14.47 22.26
C PHE A 173 -17.54 -15.52 21.68
#